data_AF-A0A085ZQN2-F1
#
_entry.id   AF-A0A085ZQN2-F1
#
_cell.length_a   1.000
_cell.length_b   1.000
_cell.length_c   1.000
_cell.angle_alpha   90.00
_cell.angle_beta   90.00
_cell.angle_gamma   90.00
#
_symmetry.space_group_name_H-M   'P 1'
#
loop_
_entity.id
_entity.type
_entity.pdbx_description
1 polymer ?
#
loop_
_entity_poly.entity_id
_entity_poly.type
_entity_poly.pdbx_seq_one_letter_code
_entity_poly.pdbx_strand_id
1 'polypeptide(L)'
;MKYFILIIALISFNLNQDTDKLNGRYNYLIEDNNVYIQKDKITFKDSVFVFDNKYMPKGKISYGNVILLDNFINTDLIISISKDQIKKDTIPFYMHDKKHRVMNYLDIVVGKGKLIRIK
;
A
#
# COMPACT_ATOMS: atom_id res chain seq x y z
N MET A 1 32.51 19.67 -25.22
CA MET A 1 31.41 18.73 -25.54
C MET A 1 31.39 17.42 -24.72
N LYS A 2 32.35 17.16 -23.80
CA LYS A 2 32.31 15.93 -22.96
C LYS A 2 31.40 16.03 -21.72
N TYR A 3 31.18 17.23 -21.19
CA TYR A 3 30.38 17.44 -19.97
C TYR A 3 28.86 17.44 -20.20
N PHE A 4 28.41 17.74 -21.43
CA PHE A 4 26.97 17.75 -21.76
C PHE A 4 26.37 16.34 -21.71
N ILE A 5 27.12 15.31 -22.10
CA ILE A 5 26.68 13.91 -22.05
C ILE A 5 26.44 13.48 -20.59
N LEU A 6 27.29 13.94 -19.66
CA LEU A 6 27.17 13.63 -18.23
C LEU A 6 25.90 14.25 -17.62
N ILE A 7 25.59 15.49 -17.99
CA ILE A 7 24.40 16.22 -17.54
C ILE A 7 23.13 15.55 -18.09
N ILE A 8 23.12 15.16 -19.37
CA ILE A 8 21.99 14.44 -19.98
C ILE A 8 21.77 13.09 -19.30
N ALA A 9 22.85 12.34 -18.97
CA ALA A 9 22.73 11.08 -18.25
C ALA A 9 22.13 11.29 -16.85
N LEU A 10 22.63 12.26 -16.08
CA LEU A 10 22.14 12.56 -14.72
C LEU A 10 20.67 13.03 -14.70
N ILE A 11 20.24 13.80 -15.71
CA ILE A 11 18.84 14.23 -15.85
C ILE A 11 17.93 13.05 -16.22
N SER A 12 18.39 12.16 -17.11
CA SER A 12 17.66 10.93 -17.52
C SER A 12 17.44 9.96 -16.35
N PHE A 13 18.40 9.85 -15.42
CA PHE A 13 18.26 9.01 -14.22
C PHE A 13 17.23 9.56 -13.21
N ASN A 14 17.02 10.87 -13.17
CA ASN A 14 16.03 11.49 -12.29
C ASN A 14 14.61 11.48 -12.89
N LEU A 15 14.47 11.58 -14.21
CA LEU A 15 13.15 11.61 -14.86
C LEU A 15 12.44 10.24 -14.91
N ASN A 16 13.18 9.13 -14.89
CA ASN A 16 12.61 7.77 -14.93
C ASN A 16 12.34 7.17 -13.54
N GLN A 17 12.36 7.98 -12.47
CA GLN A 17 11.79 7.53 -11.21
C GLN A 17 10.27 7.56 -11.32
N ASP A 18 9.71 6.55 -12.00
CA ASP A 18 8.35 6.13 -11.72
C ASP A 18 8.28 5.93 -10.21
N THR A 19 7.66 6.88 -9.51
CA THR A 19 7.44 6.70 -8.09
C THR A 19 6.41 5.60 -7.98
N ASP A 20 6.89 4.37 -7.84
CA ASP A 20 6.14 3.14 -7.57
C ASP A 20 5.37 3.30 -6.24
N LYS A 21 4.34 4.14 -6.29
CA LYS A 21 3.51 4.54 -5.17
C LYS A 21 2.06 4.25 -5.50
N LEU A 22 1.34 3.81 -4.48
CA LEU A 22 -0.10 3.70 -4.54
C LEU A 22 -0.70 5.10 -4.75
N ASN A 23 -1.55 5.24 -5.75
CA ASN A 23 -2.23 6.49 -6.07
C ASN A 23 -3.63 6.20 -6.60
N GLY A 24 -4.58 7.06 -6.23
CA GLY A 24 -5.97 6.99 -6.66
C GLY A 24 -6.88 6.31 -5.64
N ARG A 25 -8.09 5.98 -6.09
CA ARG A 25 -9.17 5.44 -5.26
C ARG A 25 -9.36 3.95 -5.51
N TYR A 26 -9.62 3.19 -4.45
CA TYR A 26 -9.78 1.75 -4.50
C TYR A 26 -10.95 1.33 -3.62
N ASN A 27 -11.70 0.31 -4.05
CA ASN A 27 -12.54 -0.46 -3.15
C ASN A 27 -11.65 -1.40 -2.34
N TYR A 28 -11.90 -1.49 -1.04
CA TYR A 28 -11.20 -2.40 -0.14
C TYR A 28 -12.11 -3.56 0.25
N LEU A 29 -11.60 -4.78 0.04
CA LEU A 29 -12.30 -6.02 0.32
C LEU A 29 -11.50 -6.87 1.31
N ILE A 30 -12.18 -7.40 2.32
CA ILE A 30 -11.62 -8.38 3.27
C ILE A 30 -12.11 -9.76 2.88
N GLU A 31 -11.22 -10.75 2.96
CA GLU A 31 -11.59 -12.15 2.85
C GLU A 31 -12.12 -12.67 4.18
N ASP A 32 -13.30 -13.29 4.15
CA ASP A 32 -13.92 -13.99 5.26
C ASP A 32 -14.51 -15.30 4.72
N ASN A 33 -14.08 -16.45 5.26
CA ASN A 33 -14.50 -17.79 4.82
C ASN A 33 -14.46 -17.99 3.28
N ASN A 34 -13.36 -17.59 2.63
CA ASN A 34 -13.13 -17.63 1.17
C ASN A 34 -14.05 -16.70 0.34
N VAL A 35 -14.83 -15.84 0.97
CA VAL A 35 -15.66 -14.83 0.30
C VAL A 35 -15.06 -13.44 0.54
N TYR A 36 -15.03 -12.61 -0.52
CA TYR A 36 -14.55 -11.23 -0.41
C TYR A 36 -15.72 -10.28 -0.17
N ILE A 37 -15.69 -9.58 0.96
CA ILE A 37 -16.71 -8.59 1.33
C ILE A 37 -16.12 -7.20 1.18
N GLN A 38 -16.73 -6.38 0.33
CA GLN A 38 -16.38 -4.96 0.22
C GLN A 38 -16.76 -4.23 1.50
N LYS A 39 -15.80 -3.53 2.10
CA LYS A 39 -15.99 -2.80 3.36
C LYS A 39 -16.12 -1.30 3.15
N ASP A 40 -15.15 -0.71 2.46
CA ASP A 40 -15.12 0.74 2.22
C ASP A 40 -14.25 1.08 1.00
N LYS A 41 -14.12 2.37 0.70
CA LYS A 41 -13.21 2.93 -0.30
C LYS A 41 -12.03 3.62 0.38
N ILE A 42 -10.88 3.53 -0.27
CA ILE A 42 -9.62 4.09 0.21
C ILE A 42 -9.01 4.94 -0.89
N THR A 43 -8.57 6.13 -0.51
CA THR A 43 -7.83 7.05 -1.38
C THR A 43 -6.38 7.07 -0.95
N PHE A 44 -5.47 6.70 -1.86
CA PHE A 44 -4.04 6.78 -1.67
C PHE A 44 -3.50 8.06 -2.29
N LYS A 45 -2.67 8.78 -1.54
CA LYS A 45 -1.95 9.95 -2.01
C LYS A 45 -0.58 10.03 -1.35
N ASP A 46 0.47 9.93 -2.14
CA ASP A 46 1.86 9.95 -1.68
C ASP A 46 2.13 8.91 -0.58
N SER A 47 2.41 9.33 0.64
CA SER A 47 2.74 8.45 1.78
C SER A 47 1.59 8.30 2.78
N VAL A 48 0.37 8.65 2.37
CA VAL A 48 -0.81 8.58 3.23
C VAL A 48 -1.99 7.98 2.49
N PHE A 49 -2.90 7.39 3.26
CA PHE A 49 -4.19 6.98 2.75
C PHE A 49 -5.31 7.39 3.70
N VAL A 50 -6.50 7.57 3.15
CA VAL A 50 -7.70 7.92 3.89
C VAL A 50 -8.85 7.06 3.41
N PHE A 51 -9.69 6.64 4.34
CA PHE A 51 -10.96 6.00 4.02
C PHE A 51 -12.00 7.05 3.67
N ASP A 52 -12.98 6.69 2.86
CA ASP A 52 -14.16 7.52 2.63
C ASP A 52 -14.99 7.65 3.94
N ASN A 53 -14.97 6.63 4.82
CA ASN A 53 -15.57 6.72 6.14
C ASN A 53 -14.78 7.67 7.06
N LYS A 54 -15.41 8.80 7.43
CA LYS A 54 -14.85 9.84 8.31
C LYS A 54 -14.43 9.39 9.72
N TYR A 55 -14.91 8.23 10.19
CA TYR A 55 -14.58 7.70 11.51
C TYR A 55 -13.31 6.84 11.51
N MET A 56 -12.76 6.52 10.34
CA MET A 56 -11.53 5.74 10.22
C MET A 56 -10.31 6.65 10.30
N PRO A 57 -9.19 6.15 10.87
CA PRO A 57 -7.97 6.94 10.97
C PRO A 57 -7.38 7.23 9.58
N LYS A 58 -6.62 8.32 9.51
CA LYS A 58 -5.70 8.55 8.40
C LYS A 58 -4.49 7.62 8.58
N GLY A 59 -4.24 6.80 7.58
CA GLY A 59 -3.14 5.86 7.57
C GLY A 59 -1.87 6.41 6.93
N LYS A 60 -0.75 5.74 7.19
CA LYS A 60 0.57 6.05 6.64
C LYS A 60 1.07 4.90 5.78
N ILE A 61 1.86 5.22 4.75
CA ILE A 61 2.42 4.25 3.82
C ILE A 61 3.93 4.31 3.90
N SER A 62 4.55 3.17 4.17
CA SER A 62 6.01 2.99 4.13
C SER A 62 6.35 2.18 2.89
N TYR A 63 7.10 2.78 1.96
CA TYR A 63 7.53 2.14 0.72
C TYR A 63 8.90 1.50 0.88
N GLY A 64 8.93 0.17 1.00
CA GLY A 64 10.16 -0.65 0.98
C GLY A 64 10.06 -1.77 -0.05
N ASN A 65 10.76 -2.88 0.17
CA ASN A 65 10.59 -4.11 -0.63
C ASN A 65 9.17 -4.68 -0.49
N VAL A 66 8.63 -4.59 0.73
CA VAL A 66 7.22 -4.78 1.05
C VAL A 66 6.67 -3.41 1.45
N ILE A 67 5.53 -3.05 0.89
CA ILE A 67 4.84 -1.80 1.18
C ILE A 67 3.95 -2.03 2.39
N LEU A 68 4.08 -1.17 3.39
CA LEU A 68 3.33 -1.27 4.64
C LEU A 68 2.35 -0.13 4.78
N LEU A 69 1.10 -0.46 5.13
CA LEU A 69 0.02 0.49 5.37
C LEU A 69 -0.30 0.44 6.87
N ASP A 70 0.18 1.45 7.58
CA ASP A 70 -0.03 1.63 9.02
C ASP A 70 -1.35 2.32 9.32
N ASN A 71 -1.91 2.00 10.49
CA ASN A 71 -3.17 2.55 10.98
C ASN A 71 -4.32 2.31 10.00
N PHE A 72 -4.52 1.06 9.62
CA PHE A 72 -5.48 0.70 8.60
C PHE A 72 -6.92 0.83 9.13
N ILE A 73 -7.48 -0.17 9.82
CA ILE A 73 -8.81 -0.04 10.46
C ILE A 73 -8.68 0.49 11.90
N ASN A 74 -7.55 0.18 12.54
CA ASN A 74 -7.18 0.66 13.86
C ASN A 74 -5.65 0.82 13.89
N THR A 75 -5.11 1.31 15.00
CA THR A 75 -3.66 1.58 15.17
C THR A 75 -2.79 0.33 15.22
N ASP A 76 -3.38 -0.81 15.58
CA ASP A 76 -2.70 -2.08 15.80
C ASP A 76 -2.64 -2.90 14.50
N LEU A 77 -3.57 -2.69 13.58
CA LEU A 77 -3.64 -3.40 12.30
C LEU A 77 -2.76 -2.71 11.26
N ILE A 78 -1.88 -3.50 10.66
CA ILE A 78 -1.01 -3.09 9.55
C ILE A 78 -1.21 -4.02 8.37
N ILE A 79 -1.18 -3.45 7.18
CA ILE A 79 -1.29 -4.20 5.93
C ILE A 79 0.06 -4.27 5.23
N SER A 80 0.37 -5.43 4.65
CA SER A 80 1.51 -5.63 3.76
C SER A 80 1.07 -5.88 2.32
N ILE A 81 1.77 -5.24 1.37
CA ILE A 81 1.55 -5.35 -0.07
C ILE A 81 2.90 -5.59 -0.74
N SER A 82 2.98 -6.56 -1.64
CA SER A 82 4.19 -6.78 -2.42
C SER A 82 4.35 -5.68 -3.47
N LYS A 83 5.56 -5.11 -3.59
CA LYS A 83 5.84 -3.94 -4.43
C LYS A 83 5.49 -4.15 -5.90
N ASP A 84 5.68 -5.35 -6.42
CA ASP A 84 5.36 -5.74 -7.81
C ASP A 84 3.85 -5.73 -8.11
N GLN A 85 2.99 -5.73 -7.09
CA GLN A 85 1.54 -5.80 -7.25
C GLN A 85 0.90 -4.41 -7.45
N ILE A 86 1.55 -3.32 -7.06
CA ILE A 86 0.89 -1.99 -6.98
C ILE A 86 0.51 -1.38 -8.33
N LYS A 87 1.09 -1.89 -9.42
CA LYS A 87 0.76 -1.48 -10.79
C LYS A 87 -0.52 -2.15 -11.31
N LYS A 88 -1.02 -3.17 -10.63
CA LYS A 88 -2.22 -3.91 -11.03
C LYS A 88 -3.49 -3.18 -10.59
N ASP A 89 -4.57 -3.43 -11.32
CA ASP A 89 -5.91 -2.95 -10.95
C ASP A 89 -6.45 -3.65 -9.70
N THR A 90 -6.02 -4.89 -9.45
CA THR A 90 -6.33 -5.65 -8.23
C THR A 90 -5.03 -5.94 -7.49
N ILE A 91 -4.94 -5.44 -6.26
CA ILE A 91 -3.74 -5.52 -5.44
C ILE A 91 -4.07 -6.38 -4.22
N PRO A 92 -3.59 -7.63 -4.14
CA PRO A 92 -3.75 -8.45 -2.95
C PRO A 92 -2.91 -7.89 -1.80
N PHE A 93 -3.37 -8.11 -0.57
CA PHE A 93 -2.66 -7.70 0.63
C PHE A 93 -2.87 -8.67 1.78
N TYR A 94 -1.98 -8.62 2.77
CA TYR A 94 -2.08 -9.37 4.02
C TYR A 94 -2.22 -8.43 5.21
N MET A 95 -2.91 -8.88 6.25
CA MET A 95 -3.16 -8.14 7.48
C MET A 95 -2.38 -8.76 8.63
N HIS A 96 -1.82 -7.90 9.48
CA HIS A 96 -1.00 -8.27 10.62
C HIS A 96 -1.44 -7.46 11.85
N ASP A 97 -1.35 -8.07 13.03
CA ASP A 97 -1.64 -7.40 14.30
C ASP A 97 -0.35 -7.12 15.07
N LYS A 98 -0.03 -5.83 15.28
CA LYS A 98 1.14 -5.37 16.03
C LYS A 98 1.15 -5.84 17.49
N LYS A 99 -0.01 -6.20 18.06
CA LYS A 99 -0.11 -6.65 19.45
C LYS A 99 0.38 -8.08 19.66
N HIS A 100 0.67 -8.85 18.61
CA HIS A 100 1.28 -10.17 18.78
C HIS A 100 2.71 -10.05 19.34
N ARG A 101 2.88 -10.40 20.62
CA ARG A 101 4.13 -10.20 21.38
C ARG A 101 5.14 -11.35 21.29
N VAL A 102 4.82 -12.43 20.58
CA VAL A 102 5.60 -13.69 20.64
C VAL A 102 6.66 -13.78 19.54
N MET A 103 6.42 -13.14 18.38
CA MET A 103 7.28 -13.17 17.19
C MET A 103 7.18 -11.83 16.45
N ASN A 104 7.97 -11.62 15.39
CA ASN A 104 7.79 -10.43 14.54
C ASN A 104 6.38 -10.46 13.94
N TYR A 105 5.60 -9.41 14.19
CA TYR A 105 4.18 -9.35 13.81
C TYR A 105 3.96 -9.48 12.30
N LEU A 106 4.96 -9.10 11.47
CA LEU A 106 4.88 -9.24 10.01
C LEU A 106 4.90 -10.70 9.54
N ASP A 107 5.37 -11.63 10.37
CA ASP A 107 5.42 -13.06 10.03
C ASP A 107 4.07 -13.75 10.28
N ILE A 108 3.16 -13.12 11.03
CA ILE A 108 1.86 -13.67 11.39
C ILE A 108 0.78 -12.98 10.55
N VAL A 109 0.14 -13.74 9.68
CA VAL A 109 -1.00 -13.27 8.88
C VAL A 109 -2.29 -13.55 9.65
N VAL A 110 -2.96 -12.49 10.10
CA VAL A 110 -4.26 -12.58 10.78
C VAL A 110 -5.45 -12.44 9.82
N GLY A 111 -5.17 -12.08 8.57
CA GLY A 111 -6.16 -12.10 7.49
C GLY A 111 -5.59 -11.57 6.19
N LYS A 112 -6.41 -11.53 5.15
CA LYS A 112 -6.02 -11.11 3.80
C LYS A 112 -7.17 -10.42 3.09
N GLY A 113 -6.86 -9.75 2.00
CA GLY A 113 -7.87 -9.10 1.18
C GLY A 113 -7.30 -8.54 -0.11
N LYS A 114 -8.07 -7.65 -0.75
CA LYS A 114 -7.67 -7.01 -2.00
C LYS A 114 -8.16 -5.58 -2.12
N LEU A 115 -7.34 -4.74 -2.74
CA LEU A 115 -7.72 -3.41 -3.22
C LEU A 115 -8.07 -3.50 -4.70
N ILE A 116 -9.21 -2.95 -5.11
CA ILE A 116 -9.65 -2.91 -6.50
C ILE A 116 -9.73 -1.46 -6.94
N ARG A 117 -8.90 -1.06 -7.90
CA ARG A 117 -8.84 0.31 -8.42
C ARG A 117 -10.21 0.72 -8.96
N ILE A 118 -10.65 1.91 -8.58
CA ILE A 118 -11.82 2.57 -9.14
C ILE A 118 -11.32 3.40 -10.33
N LYS A 119 -11.86 3.14 -11.51
CA LYS A 119 -11.57 3.90 -12.74
C LYS A 119 -12.35 5.21 -12.76
#